data_AF-A0A382R5Q4-F1
#
_entry.id   AF-A0A382R5Q4-F1
#
_cell.length_a   1.000
_cell.length_b   1.000
_cell.length_c   1.000
_cell.angle_alpha   90.00
_cell.angle_beta   90.00
_cell.angle_gamma   90.00
#
_symmetry.space_group_name_H-M   'P 1'
#
loop_
_entity.id
_entity.type
_entity.pdbx_description
1 polymer ?
#
loop_
_entity_poly.entity_id
_entity_poly.type
_entity_poly.pdbx_seq_one_letter_code
_entity_poly.pdbx_strand_id
1 'polypeptide(L)'
;MKITPLDIPDVILIKPNLYEDERGCFYESFNQRDFIEATGSSLNFVQDNHSKSKKGVLRGLHFQLPPFAQGKLVRVIQGEVYDVAVDIRNNSPTFGKWVGESLNAVDKQSMWIPPGFAHGFLTLSGTAELLYKTTDYYSSEYEKCIIWNDPQINISWPYKTDL
;
A
#
# COMPACT_ATOMS: atom_id res chain seq x y z
N MET A 1 -13.08 -11.05 -7.17
CA MET A 1 -12.53 -9.90 -6.43
C MET A 1 -13.29 -8.64 -6.80
N LYS A 2 -13.33 -7.63 -5.94
CA LYS A 2 -13.85 -6.29 -6.24
C LYS A 2 -12.67 -5.33 -6.36
N ILE A 3 -12.60 -4.61 -7.48
CA ILE A 3 -11.60 -3.58 -7.75
C ILE A 3 -12.26 -2.22 -7.60
N THR A 4 -11.62 -1.31 -6.88
CA THR A 4 -12.12 0.06 -6.68
C THR A 4 -10.95 1.04 -6.84
N PRO A 5 -10.91 1.84 -7.92
CA PRO A 5 -9.98 2.96 -8.01
C PRO A 5 -10.23 3.96 -6.88
N LEU A 6 -9.16 4.54 -6.35
CA LEU A 6 -9.24 5.62 -5.36
C LEU A 6 -9.31 6.99 -6.05
N ASP A 7 -9.29 8.07 -5.27
CA ASP A 7 -9.31 9.45 -5.79
C ASP A 7 -8.13 9.77 -6.72
N ILE A 8 -7.04 9.00 -6.62
CA ILE A 8 -5.99 8.88 -7.64
C ILE A 8 -6.23 7.52 -8.33
N PRO A 9 -6.84 7.49 -9.54
CA PRO A 9 -7.37 6.25 -10.12
C PRO A 9 -6.33 5.16 -10.43
N ASP A 10 -5.04 5.52 -10.53
CA ASP A 10 -3.94 4.57 -10.69
C ASP A 10 -3.73 3.71 -9.43
N VAL A 11 -4.10 4.22 -8.26
CA VAL A 11 -4.06 3.50 -6.99
C VAL A 11 -5.39 2.79 -6.81
N ILE A 12 -5.35 1.46 -6.68
CA ILE A 12 -6.58 0.66 -6.62
C ILE A 12 -6.65 -0.14 -5.32
N LEU A 13 -7.84 -0.18 -4.76
CA LEU A 13 -8.20 -1.06 -3.65
C LEU A 13 -8.76 -2.36 -4.21
N ILE A 14 -8.23 -3.47 -3.71
CA ILE A 14 -8.55 -4.82 -4.14
C ILE A 14 -9.17 -5.55 -2.95
N LYS A 15 -10.45 -5.90 -3.05
CA LYS A 15 -11.12 -6.76 -2.06
C LYS A 15 -11.23 -8.20 -2.60
N PRO A 16 -10.65 -9.19 -1.91
CA PRO A 16 -10.76 -10.57 -2.34
C PRO A 16 -12.19 -11.10 -2.15
N ASN A 17 -12.53 -12.18 -2.87
CA ASN A 17 -13.73 -12.95 -2.55
C ASN A 17 -13.40 -13.83 -1.35
N LEU A 18 -14.14 -13.70 -0.25
CA LEU A 18 -13.92 -14.43 0.98
C LEU A 18 -14.85 -15.63 1.08
N TYR A 19 -14.30 -16.80 1.36
CA TYR A 19 -15.03 -18.04 1.59
C TYR A 19 -14.81 -18.47 3.04
N GLU A 20 -15.86 -18.47 3.86
CA GLU A 20 -15.78 -18.78 5.29
C GLU A 20 -16.60 -20.03 5.63
N ASP A 21 -16.08 -20.86 6.54
CA ASP A 21 -16.75 -22.02 7.12
C ASP A 21 -16.24 -22.28 8.55
N GLU A 22 -16.71 -23.33 9.22
CA GLU A 22 -16.33 -23.59 10.62
C GLU A 22 -14.82 -23.81 10.85
N ARG A 23 -14.02 -24.05 9.79
CA ARG A 23 -12.56 -24.24 9.87
C ARG A 23 -11.81 -22.90 9.82
N GLY A 24 -12.47 -21.82 9.39
CA GLY A 24 -11.88 -20.50 9.21
C GLY A 24 -12.28 -19.86 7.88
N CYS A 25 -11.32 -19.30 7.16
CA CYS A 25 -11.56 -18.66 5.87
C CYS A 25 -10.49 -19.00 4.83
N PHE A 26 -10.88 -18.97 3.57
CA PHE A 26 -10.02 -19.08 2.41
C PHE A 26 -10.29 -17.93 1.44
N TYR A 27 -9.23 -17.42 0.82
CA TYR A 27 -9.33 -16.47 -0.30
C TYR A 27 -8.03 -16.45 -1.10
N GLU A 28 -8.15 -16.17 -2.40
CA GLU A 28 -7.00 -15.88 -3.25
C GLU A 28 -6.50 -14.46 -2.91
N SER A 29 -5.41 -14.38 -2.15
CA SER A 29 -4.80 -13.08 -1.79
C SER A 29 -4.14 -12.37 -2.97
N PHE A 30 -3.84 -13.12 -4.05
CA PHE A 30 -3.30 -12.61 -5.30
C PHE A 30 -3.56 -13.61 -6.44
N ASN A 31 -3.98 -13.09 -7.59
CA ASN A 31 -4.06 -13.83 -8.85
C ASN A 31 -3.51 -12.92 -9.96
N GLN A 32 -2.48 -13.37 -10.68
CA GLN A 32 -1.80 -12.54 -11.69
C GLN A 32 -2.73 -12.16 -12.85
N ARG A 33 -3.63 -13.07 -13.27
CA ARG A 33 -4.55 -12.81 -14.39
C ARG A 33 -5.50 -11.68 -14.01
N ASP A 34 -6.15 -11.82 -12.85
CA ASP A 34 -7.13 -10.84 -12.41
C ASP A 34 -6.45 -9.50 -12.06
N PHE A 35 -5.20 -9.53 -11.56
CA PHE A 35 -4.41 -8.33 -11.34
C PHE A 35 -4.12 -7.59 -12.65
N ILE A 36 -3.71 -8.29 -13.72
CA ILE A 36 -3.50 -7.70 -15.04
C ILE A 36 -4.80 -7.10 -15.57
N GLU A 37 -5.91 -7.83 -15.47
CA GLU A 37 -7.23 -7.35 -15.90
C GLU A 37 -7.65 -6.09 -15.14
N ALA A 38 -7.37 -6.03 -13.83
CA ALA A 38 -7.71 -4.90 -12.97
C ALA A 38 -6.83 -3.65 -13.19
N THR A 39 -5.56 -3.83 -13.52
CA THR A 39 -4.56 -2.75 -13.53
C THR A 39 -4.08 -2.36 -14.93
N GLY A 40 -4.28 -3.22 -15.94
CA GLY A 40 -3.60 -3.13 -17.22
C GLY A 40 -2.08 -3.37 -17.14
N SER A 41 -1.53 -3.68 -15.96
CA SER A 41 -0.11 -3.81 -15.72
C SER A 41 0.34 -5.26 -15.87
N SER A 42 1.25 -5.51 -16.82
CA SER A 42 1.91 -6.81 -17.00
C SER A 42 3.20 -6.94 -16.19
N LEU A 43 3.36 -6.15 -15.12
CA LEU A 43 4.52 -6.21 -14.25
C LEU A 43 4.56 -7.54 -13.47
N ASN A 44 5.77 -8.03 -13.24
CA ASN A 44 6.02 -9.18 -12.39
C ASN A 44 6.39 -8.71 -10.98
N PHE A 45 5.88 -9.40 -9.97
CA PHE A 45 6.36 -9.25 -8.59
C PHE A 45 7.61 -10.09 -8.40
N VAL A 46 8.69 -9.48 -7.89
CA VAL A 46 10.02 -10.14 -7.76
C VAL A 46 10.50 -10.27 -6.33
N GLN A 47 9.83 -9.61 -5.39
CA GLN A 47 10.20 -9.63 -3.97
C GLN A 47 8.96 -9.51 -3.08
N ASP A 48 8.97 -10.28 -2.00
CA ASP A 48 7.98 -10.24 -0.92
C ASP A 48 8.64 -9.69 0.34
N ASN A 49 7.94 -8.82 1.06
CA ASN A 49 8.40 -8.22 2.29
C ASN A 49 7.34 -8.37 3.37
N HIS A 50 7.78 -8.45 4.62
CA HIS A 50 6.91 -8.57 5.79
C HIS A 50 7.46 -7.69 6.92
N SER A 51 6.63 -6.80 7.45
CA SER A 51 6.94 -6.01 8.63
C SER A 51 5.90 -6.20 9.74
N LYS A 52 6.36 -6.13 10.99
CA LYS A 52 5.51 -6.01 12.18
C LYS A 52 5.77 -4.68 12.87
N SER A 53 4.70 -4.00 13.25
CA SER A 53 4.77 -2.67 13.84
C SER A 53 3.84 -2.56 15.06
N LYS A 54 4.20 -1.71 16.03
CA LYS A 54 3.37 -1.39 17.20
C LYS A 54 2.46 -0.20 16.88
N LYS A 55 1.37 -0.03 17.66
CA LYS A 55 0.48 1.14 17.57
C LYS A 55 1.27 2.44 17.48
N GLY A 56 0.87 3.32 16.58
CA GLY A 56 1.46 4.63 16.41
C GLY A 56 2.78 4.65 15.62
N VAL A 57 3.35 3.50 15.26
CA VAL A 57 4.50 3.46 14.35
C VAL A 57 4.06 3.88 12.96
N LEU A 58 4.71 4.92 12.45
CA LEU A 58 4.61 5.37 11.06
C LEU A 58 5.88 4.94 10.32
N ARG A 59 5.73 4.35 9.14
CA ARG A 59 6.83 4.07 8.20
C ARG A 59 6.55 4.75 6.88
N GLY A 60 7.52 5.48 6.35
CA GLY A 60 7.37 6.23 5.12
C GLY A 60 7.64 7.72 5.26
N LEU A 61 7.52 8.47 4.16
CA LEU A 61 7.10 7.99 2.84
C LEU A 61 8.33 7.49 2.06
N HIS A 62 8.28 6.28 1.50
CA HIS A 62 9.40 5.66 0.79
C HIS A 62 9.08 5.41 -0.68
N PHE A 63 10.06 5.64 -1.54
CA PHE A 63 10.02 5.34 -2.98
C PHE A 63 11.42 4.99 -3.50
N GLN A 64 11.48 4.37 -4.67
CA GLN A 64 12.72 4.19 -5.41
C GLN A 64 12.64 4.96 -6.73
N LEU A 65 13.74 5.62 -7.10
CA LEU A 65 13.86 6.32 -8.39
C LEU A 65 14.12 5.34 -9.54
N PRO A 66 13.77 5.71 -10.79
CA PRO A 66 14.22 4.98 -11.97
C PRO A 66 15.76 4.81 -11.98
N PRO A 67 16.28 3.67 -12.48
CA PRO A 67 15.55 2.60 -13.16
C PRO A 67 14.87 1.60 -12.22
N PHE A 68 15.02 1.71 -10.89
CA PHE A 68 14.52 0.74 -9.90
C PHE A 68 13.17 1.14 -9.27
N ALA A 69 12.33 1.87 -10.00
CA ALA A 69 11.04 2.32 -9.46
C ALA A 69 10.12 1.12 -9.16
N GLN A 70 9.60 1.04 -7.95
CA GLN A 70 8.79 -0.10 -7.48
C GLN A 70 7.30 0.24 -7.44
N GLY A 71 6.49 -0.64 -8.02
CA GLY A 71 5.10 -0.80 -7.63
C GLY A 71 5.00 -1.72 -6.42
N LYS A 72 3.99 -1.51 -5.58
CA LYS A 72 3.76 -2.26 -4.35
C LYS A 72 2.31 -2.76 -4.29
N LEU A 73 2.13 -4.04 -3.97
CA LEU A 73 0.83 -4.59 -3.58
C LEU A 73 0.86 -4.88 -2.08
N VAL A 74 0.14 -4.07 -1.30
CA VAL A 74 0.23 -4.02 0.16
C VAL A 74 -1.02 -4.60 0.80
N ARG A 75 -0.88 -5.41 1.86
CA ARG A 75 -2.01 -5.94 2.65
C ARG A 75 -1.64 -6.16 4.12
N VAL A 76 -2.66 -6.27 4.97
CA VAL A 76 -2.50 -6.55 6.40
C VAL A 76 -3.08 -7.91 6.76
N ILE A 77 -2.31 -8.73 7.46
CA ILE A 77 -2.75 -10.07 7.91
C ILE A 77 -3.08 -10.13 9.41
N GLN A 78 -2.62 -9.14 10.17
CA GLN A 78 -2.91 -8.98 11.59
C GLN A 78 -3.06 -7.49 11.90
N GLY A 79 -4.09 -7.10 12.64
CA GLY A 79 -4.29 -5.70 13.04
C GLY A 79 -4.82 -4.82 11.91
N GLU A 80 -4.50 -3.52 12.01
CA GLU A 80 -4.98 -2.45 11.12
C GLU A 80 -3.89 -1.38 10.96
N VAL A 81 -3.75 -0.89 9.73
CA VAL A 81 -2.97 0.30 9.39
C VAL A 81 -3.83 1.28 8.59
N TYR A 82 -3.44 2.55 8.62
CA TYR A 82 -3.82 3.52 7.60
C TYR A 82 -2.68 3.62 6.59
N ASP A 83 -2.89 3.09 5.38
CA ASP A 83 -1.90 3.02 4.30
C ASP A 83 -2.10 4.19 3.33
N VAL A 84 -1.01 4.82 2.90
CA VAL A 84 -1.01 6.06 2.11
C VAL A 84 -0.09 5.93 0.91
N ALA A 85 -0.58 6.42 -0.23
CA ALA A 85 0.19 6.59 -1.46
C ALA A 85 0.18 8.07 -1.88
N VAL A 86 1.34 8.60 -2.23
CA VAL A 86 1.53 9.97 -2.74
C VAL A 86 2.05 9.91 -4.16
N ASP A 87 1.41 10.62 -5.07
CA ASP A 87 1.84 10.70 -6.46
C ASP A 87 3.03 11.65 -6.60
N ILE A 88 4.18 11.11 -6.97
CA ILE A 88 5.43 11.86 -7.14
C ILE A 88 5.86 11.96 -8.61
N ARG A 89 4.95 11.66 -9.54
CA ARG A 89 5.20 11.74 -10.99
C ARG A 89 5.08 13.20 -11.44
N ASN A 90 6.19 13.86 -11.77
CA ASN A 90 6.22 15.31 -12.11
C ASN A 90 5.19 15.77 -13.17
N ASN A 91 4.81 14.90 -14.11
CA ASN A 91 3.87 15.23 -15.19
C ASN A 91 2.43 14.75 -14.89
N SER A 92 2.15 14.25 -13.69
CA SER A 92 0.84 13.76 -13.32
C SER A 92 -0.12 14.91 -12.98
N PRO A 93 -1.39 14.85 -13.39
CA PRO A 93 -2.43 15.79 -12.95
C PRO A 93 -2.71 15.71 -11.44
N THR A 94 -2.25 14.66 -10.78
CA THR A 94 -2.35 14.45 -9.34
C THR A 94 -1.01 14.55 -8.61
N PHE A 95 0.04 15.11 -9.24
CA PHE A 95 1.33 15.31 -8.59
C PHE A 95 1.19 16.03 -7.24
N GLY A 96 1.84 15.49 -6.21
CA GLY A 96 1.81 15.99 -4.84
C GLY A 96 0.53 15.66 -4.06
N LYS A 97 -0.50 15.11 -4.72
CA LYS A 97 -1.71 14.63 -4.05
C LYS A 97 -1.49 13.23 -3.49
N TRP A 98 -2.32 12.86 -2.54
CA TRP A 98 -2.26 11.58 -1.86
C TRP A 98 -3.65 10.95 -1.73
N VAL A 99 -3.66 9.63 -1.54
CA VAL A 99 -4.83 8.84 -1.14
C VAL A 99 -4.45 7.98 0.04
N GLY A 100 -5.41 7.68 0.92
CA GLY A 100 -5.17 6.82 2.06
C GLY A 100 -6.39 5.99 2.45
N GLU A 101 -6.14 4.73 2.81
CA GLU A 101 -7.16 3.73 3.11
C GLU A 101 -6.80 2.93 4.37
N SER A 102 -7.81 2.51 5.12
CA SER A 102 -7.62 1.55 6.22
C SER A 102 -7.46 0.14 5.65
N LEU A 103 -6.28 -0.46 5.83
CA LEU A 103 -6.04 -1.87 5.52
C LEU A 103 -5.99 -2.68 6.81
N ASN A 104 -6.78 -3.75 6.88
CA ASN A 104 -6.92 -4.52 8.11
C ASN A 104 -7.12 -6.03 7.85
N ALA A 105 -6.90 -6.82 8.88
CA ALA A 105 -7.02 -8.28 8.83
C ALA A 105 -8.48 -8.79 8.74
N VAL A 106 -9.48 -7.94 8.95
CA VAL A 106 -10.91 -8.28 8.89
C VAL A 106 -11.37 -8.22 7.43
N ASP A 107 -11.25 -7.06 6.79
CA ASP A 107 -11.63 -6.80 5.39
C ASP A 107 -10.70 -7.46 4.39
N LYS A 108 -9.44 -7.74 4.79
CA LYS A 108 -8.42 -8.44 4.00
C LYS A 108 -8.17 -7.80 2.63
N GLN A 109 -8.41 -6.49 2.54
CA GLN A 109 -8.16 -5.72 1.33
C GLN A 109 -6.66 -5.54 1.11
N SER A 110 -6.30 -5.41 -0.15
CA SER A 110 -4.96 -5.01 -0.58
C SER A 110 -5.04 -3.68 -1.32
N MET A 111 -4.01 -2.84 -1.20
CA MET A 111 -3.87 -1.63 -2.02
C MET A 111 -2.72 -1.83 -3.01
N TRP A 112 -3.00 -1.63 -4.29
CA TRP A 112 -1.97 -1.56 -5.33
C TRP A 112 -1.55 -0.11 -5.55
N ILE A 113 -0.25 0.10 -5.50
CA ILE A 113 0.42 1.38 -5.65
C ILE A 113 1.43 1.22 -6.79
N PRO A 114 1.24 1.84 -7.96
CA PRO A 114 2.13 1.64 -9.10
C PRO A 114 3.50 2.33 -8.90
N PRO A 115 4.51 1.98 -9.73
CA PRO A 115 5.78 2.71 -9.75
C PRO A 115 5.57 4.22 -9.93
N GLY A 116 6.43 5.03 -9.30
CA GLY A 116 6.32 6.48 -9.32
C GLY A 116 5.45 7.08 -8.21
N PHE A 117 5.14 6.29 -7.17
CA PHE A 117 4.47 6.76 -5.96
C PHE A 117 5.38 6.61 -4.75
N ALA A 118 5.26 7.53 -3.78
CA ALA A 118 5.80 7.35 -2.44
C ALA A 118 4.75 6.69 -1.55
N HIS A 119 5.18 5.73 -0.72
CA HIS A 119 4.28 4.92 0.10
C HIS A 119 4.66 4.99 1.57
N GLY A 120 3.65 5.04 2.45
CA GLY A 120 3.84 4.89 3.88
C GLY A 120 2.58 4.42 4.58
N PHE A 121 2.69 4.06 5.85
CA PHE A 121 1.55 3.65 6.65
C PHE A 121 1.71 4.02 8.12
N LEU A 122 0.57 4.18 8.80
CA LEU A 122 0.47 4.36 10.25
C LEU A 122 -0.22 3.15 10.88
N THR A 123 0.39 2.54 11.90
CA THR A 123 -0.21 1.42 12.63
C THR A 123 -1.30 1.92 13.59
N LEU A 124 -2.55 1.46 13.40
CA LEU A 124 -3.70 1.93 14.18
C LEU A 124 -4.04 1.01 15.36
N SER A 125 -3.91 -0.31 15.16
CA SER A 125 -4.13 -1.32 16.20
C SER A 125 -2.92 -1.47 17.12
N GLY A 126 -3.05 -2.25 18.20
CA GLY A 126 -1.95 -2.54 19.15
C GLY A 126 -0.66 -3.02 18.47
N THR A 127 -0.81 -3.95 17.52
CA THR A 127 0.21 -4.29 16.52
C THR A 127 -0.44 -4.52 15.17
N ALA A 128 0.34 -4.39 14.09
CA ALA A 128 -0.05 -4.84 12.76
C ALA A 128 1.08 -5.58 12.04
N GLU A 129 0.73 -6.60 11.26
CA GLU A 129 1.61 -7.32 10.34
C GLU A 129 1.21 -6.99 8.90
N LEU A 130 2.09 -6.25 8.23
CA LEU A 130 1.90 -5.73 6.88
C LEU A 130 2.84 -6.46 5.93
N LEU A 131 2.26 -7.02 4.87
CA LEU A 131 2.95 -7.74 3.81
C LEU A 131 2.86 -6.92 2.53
N TYR A 132 3.95 -6.87 1.77
CA TYR A 132 3.92 -6.23 0.46
C TYR A 132 4.80 -6.92 -0.57
N LYS A 133 4.26 -7.05 -1.77
CA LYS A 133 4.98 -7.48 -2.97
C LYS A 133 5.54 -6.27 -3.69
N THR A 134 6.73 -6.36 -4.27
CA THR A 134 7.32 -5.29 -5.11
C THR A 134 7.63 -5.77 -6.53
N THR A 135 7.49 -4.86 -7.49
CA THR A 135 7.74 -5.16 -8.92
C THR A 135 9.21 -5.02 -9.34
N ASP A 136 10.07 -4.60 -8.42
CA ASP A 136 11.52 -4.55 -8.59
C ASP A 136 12.20 -4.87 -7.25
N TYR A 137 13.49 -5.17 -7.28
CA TYR A 137 14.30 -5.44 -6.10
C TYR A 137 14.60 -4.17 -5.30
N TYR A 138 14.87 -4.36 -4.01
CA TYR A 138 15.36 -3.29 -3.16
C TYR A 138 16.71 -2.74 -3.67
N SER A 139 16.82 -1.42 -3.70
CA SER A 139 18.04 -0.71 -4.04
C SER A 139 18.24 0.49 -3.12
N SER A 140 19.13 0.34 -2.12
CA SER A 140 19.42 1.40 -1.14
C SER A 140 19.95 2.68 -1.77
N GLU A 141 20.67 2.57 -2.88
CA GLU A 141 21.18 3.72 -3.64
C GLU A 141 20.04 4.57 -4.24
N TYR A 142 18.98 3.90 -4.72
CA TYR A 142 17.85 4.52 -5.41
C TYR A 142 16.66 4.79 -4.48
N GLU A 143 16.67 4.21 -3.27
CA GLU A 143 15.70 4.52 -2.23
C GLU A 143 15.83 5.99 -1.81
N LYS A 144 14.69 6.63 -1.69
CA LYS A 144 14.53 8.00 -1.21
C LYS A 144 13.33 8.06 -0.30
N CYS A 145 13.32 9.05 0.58
CA CYS A 145 12.22 9.31 1.49
C CYS A 145 11.71 10.74 1.35
N ILE A 146 10.41 10.89 1.60
CA ILE A 146 9.79 12.19 1.88
C ILE A 146 9.40 12.17 3.36
N ILE A 147 9.61 13.29 4.04
CA ILE A 147 9.19 13.42 5.43
C ILE A 147 7.68 13.20 5.54
N TRP A 148 7.23 12.39 6.49
CA TRP A 148 5.85 11.94 6.60
C TRP A 148 4.84 13.07 6.85
N ASN A 149 5.28 14.19 7.43
CA ASN A 149 4.49 15.39 7.72
C ASN A 149 4.88 16.57 6.82
N ASP A 150 5.29 16.30 5.58
CA ASP A 150 5.56 17.35 4.61
C ASP A 150 4.35 18.30 4.48
N PRO A 151 4.51 19.61 4.70
CA PRO A 151 3.40 20.56 4.73
C PRO A 151 2.81 20.85 3.34
N GLN A 152 3.51 20.50 2.25
CA GLN A 152 2.98 20.66 0.89
C GLN A 152 2.07 19.49 0.52
N ILE A 153 2.42 18.27 0.91
CA ILE A 153 1.57 17.09 0.72
C ILE A 153 0.41 17.09 1.73
N ASN A 154 0.69 17.50 2.97
CA ASN A 154 -0.27 17.68 4.05
C ASN A 154 -1.20 16.46 4.27
N ILE A 155 -0.59 15.30 4.52
CA ILE A 155 -1.32 14.06 4.76
C ILE A 155 -2.07 14.11 6.08
N SER A 156 -3.37 13.82 6.03
CA SER A 156 -4.23 13.72 7.22
C SER A 156 -4.09 12.34 7.87
N TRP A 157 -3.00 12.12 8.57
CA TRP A 157 -2.79 10.89 9.33
C TRP A 157 -3.79 10.79 10.49
N PRO A 158 -4.57 9.69 10.63
CA PRO A 158 -5.56 9.52 11.70
C PRO A 158 -4.90 9.14 13.04
N TYR A 159 -3.98 9.98 13.51
CA TYR A 159 -3.28 9.80 14.77
C TYR A 159 -4.11 10.43 15.89
N LYS A 160 -4.81 9.60 16.67
CA LYS A 160 -5.38 10.05 17.94
C LYS A 160 -4.26 10.08 18.99
N THR A 161 -3.87 11.28 19.40
CA THR A 161 -3.10 11.44 20.64
C THR A 161 -4.07 11.17 21.79
N ASP A 162 -3.95 10.01 22.42
CA ASP A 162 -4.52 9.82 23.76
C ASP A 162 -3.63 10.67 24.71
N LEU A 163 -3.87 11.98 24.78
CA LEU A 163 -3.29 12.87 25.80
C LEU A 163 -4.22 12.92 27.02
#